data_AF-A0A239PYL2-F1
#
_entry.id   AF-A0A239PYL2-F1
#
_cell.length_a   1.000
_cell.length_b   1.000
_cell.length_c   1.000
_cell.angle_alpha   90.00
_cell.angle_beta   90.00
_cell.angle_gamma   90.00
#
_symmetry.space_group_name_H-M   'P 1'
#
loop_
_entity.id
_entity.type
_entity.pdbx_description
1 polymer ?
#
loop_
_entity_poly.entity_id
_entity_poly.type
_entity_poly.pdbx_seq_one_letter_code
_entity_poly.pdbx_strand_id
1 'polypeptide(L)'
;MNENENENGNGNDEVWRRVRAHVAFEHMIAAVLMGAALSGAALLALSNFFLLAKGAWSVGSFGGTVFGALRLAMLVFLIGFGAAVAVGVPLFQFLERIRMRRAWPYALAALAVQYGALWIVTGRQPLGEPPATFLFFAPGLLIAWLFARRIRPVWRAAERAESAESGAIVRLQ
;
A
#
# COMPACT_ATOMS: atom_id res chain seq x y z
N MET A 1 41.72 9.75 -21.37
CA MET A 1 40.80 8.63 -21.67
C MET A 1 39.99 8.39 -20.41
N ASN A 2 38.65 8.37 -20.53
CA ASN A 2 37.68 8.91 -19.58
C ASN A 2 37.39 8.01 -18.35
N GLU A 3 38.09 8.20 -17.23
CA GLU A 3 37.67 7.62 -15.94
C GLU A 3 36.69 8.54 -15.17
N ASN A 4 36.75 9.85 -15.37
CA ASN A 4 35.93 10.82 -14.62
C ASN A 4 34.46 10.97 -15.10
N GLU A 5 34.09 10.42 -16.26
CA GLU A 5 32.69 10.45 -16.73
C GLU A 5 31.82 9.35 -16.10
N ASN A 6 32.43 8.22 -15.70
CA ASN A 6 31.68 7.10 -15.12
C ASN A 6 31.30 7.31 -13.64
N GLU A 7 32.05 8.11 -12.87
CA GLU A 7 31.71 8.40 -11.47
C GLU A 7 30.53 9.39 -11.33
N ASN A 8 30.43 10.37 -12.24
CA ASN A 8 29.37 11.38 -12.20
C ASN A 8 27.99 10.84 -12.66
N GLY A 9 27.95 9.86 -13.57
CA GLY A 9 26.71 9.20 -13.97
C GLY A 9 26.08 8.36 -12.86
N ASN A 10 26.91 7.60 -12.13
CA ASN A 10 26.46 6.68 -11.10
C ASN A 10 25.89 7.41 -9.86
N GLY A 11 26.49 8.56 -9.51
CA GLY A 11 26.03 9.39 -8.38
C GLY A 11 24.65 10.00 -8.59
N ASN A 12 24.36 10.52 -9.79
CA ASN A 12 23.07 11.11 -10.10
C ASN A 12 21.94 10.07 -10.13
N ASP A 13 22.21 8.89 -10.68
CA ASP A 13 21.23 7.78 -10.72
C ASP A 13 20.85 7.30 -9.32
N GLU A 14 21.83 7.23 -8.41
CA GLU A 14 21.59 6.81 -7.04
C GLU A 14 20.77 7.84 -6.25
N VAL A 15 21.03 9.13 -6.48
CA VAL A 15 20.22 10.23 -5.90
C VAL A 15 18.79 10.16 -6.41
N TRP A 16 18.57 10.04 -7.73
CA TRP A 16 17.23 9.92 -8.31
C TRP A 16 16.48 8.69 -7.82
N ARG A 17 17.19 7.57 -7.58
CA ARG A 17 16.60 6.36 -6.99
C ARG A 17 16.16 6.58 -5.54
N ARG A 18 16.96 7.27 -4.72
CA ARG A 18 16.59 7.59 -3.33
C ARG A 18 15.39 8.52 -3.27
N VAL A 19 15.34 9.52 -4.15
CA VAL A 19 14.20 10.46 -4.24
C VAL A 19 12.93 9.71 -4.62
N ARG A 20 12.97 8.85 -5.64
CA ARG A 20 11.80 8.06 -6.06
C ARG A 20 11.32 7.10 -4.98
N ALA A 21 12.24 6.46 -4.24
CA ALA A 21 11.89 5.61 -3.11
C ALA A 21 11.23 6.41 -1.96
N HIS A 22 11.71 7.62 -1.65
CA HIS A 22 11.07 8.49 -0.66
C HIS A 22 9.65 8.90 -1.09
N VAL A 23 9.49 9.34 -2.33
CA VAL A 23 8.18 9.70 -2.88
C VAL A 23 7.24 8.49 -2.84
N ALA A 24 7.70 7.30 -3.23
CA ALA A 24 6.89 6.09 -3.15
C ALA A 24 6.49 5.75 -1.71
N PHE A 25 7.41 5.89 -0.76
CA PHE A 25 7.16 5.68 0.66
C PHE A 25 6.11 6.64 1.21
N GLU A 26 6.17 7.93 0.87
CA GLU A 26 5.14 8.91 1.25
C GLU A 26 3.76 8.51 0.73
N HIS A 27 3.68 8.10 -0.54
CA HIS A 27 2.42 7.64 -1.12
C HIS A 27 1.93 6.33 -0.48
N MET A 28 2.83 5.44 -0.06
CA MET A 28 2.50 4.22 0.70
C MET A 28 1.94 4.56 2.07
N ILE A 29 2.62 5.39 2.88
CA ILE A 29 2.11 5.80 4.20
C ILE A 29 0.76 6.46 4.05
N ALA A 30 0.62 7.36 3.08
CA ALA A 30 -0.62 8.07 2.87
C ALA A 30 -1.76 7.12 2.42
N ALA A 31 -1.45 6.06 1.66
CA ALA A 31 -2.42 5.00 1.34
C ALA A 31 -2.79 4.15 2.57
N VAL A 32 -1.82 3.80 3.42
CA VAL A 32 -2.05 3.07 4.69
C VAL A 32 -2.95 3.90 5.62
N LEU A 33 -2.65 5.19 5.81
CA LEU A 33 -3.46 6.10 6.63
C LEU A 33 -4.90 6.19 6.13
N MET A 34 -5.09 6.40 4.81
CA MET A 34 -6.44 6.43 4.23
C MET A 34 -7.15 5.09 4.35
N GLY A 35 -6.46 3.97 4.11
CA GLY A 35 -7.06 2.64 4.23
C GLY A 35 -7.48 2.33 5.67
N ALA A 36 -6.67 2.73 6.66
CA ALA A 36 -7.00 2.60 8.08
C ALA A 36 -8.22 3.46 8.45
N ALA A 37 -8.24 4.73 8.03
CA ALA A 37 -9.36 5.64 8.28
C ALA A 37 -10.66 5.14 7.63
N LEU A 38 -10.60 4.71 6.37
CA LEU A 38 -11.75 4.16 5.65
C LEU A 38 -12.26 2.86 6.28
N SER A 39 -11.36 1.99 6.75
CA SER A 39 -11.74 0.74 7.42
C SER A 39 -12.44 1.01 8.75
N GLY A 40 -11.92 1.96 9.54
CA GLY A 40 -12.56 2.41 10.78
C GLY A 40 -13.93 3.04 10.52
N ALA A 41 -14.02 3.96 9.54
CA ALA A 41 -15.27 4.60 9.15
C ALA A 41 -16.31 3.59 8.65
N ALA A 42 -15.90 2.61 7.85
CA ALA A 42 -16.76 1.54 7.37
C ALA A 42 -17.29 0.68 8.52
N LEU A 43 -16.44 0.27 9.46
CA LEU A 43 -16.88 -0.48 10.64
C LEU A 43 -17.88 0.33 11.48
N LEU A 44 -17.59 1.61 11.70
CA LEU A 44 -18.45 2.52 12.46
C LEU A 44 -19.83 2.63 11.80
N ALA A 45 -19.87 2.90 10.49
CA ALA A 45 -21.10 3.05 9.72
C ALA A 45 -21.91 1.74 9.72
N LEU A 46 -21.28 0.60 9.40
CA LEU A 46 -21.93 -0.70 9.36
C LEU A 46 -22.48 -1.10 10.73
N SER A 47 -21.69 -0.94 11.79
CA SER A 47 -22.11 -1.31 13.15
C SER A 47 -23.30 -0.48 13.61
N ASN A 48 -23.29 0.83 13.34
CA ASN A 48 -24.42 1.70 13.68
C ASN A 48 -25.67 1.39 12.86
N PHE A 49 -25.52 1.11 11.56
CA PHE A 49 -26.62 0.69 10.71
C PHE A 49 -27.30 -0.58 11.26
N PHE A 50 -26.51 -1.60 11.62
CA PHE A 50 -27.07 -2.84 12.19
C PHE A 50 -27.68 -2.65 13.58
N LEU A 51 -27.11 -1.79 14.42
CA LEU A 51 -27.69 -1.46 15.72
C LEU A 51 -29.03 -0.75 15.58
N LEU A 52 -29.14 0.21 14.66
CA LEU A 52 -30.39 0.89 14.32
C LEU A 52 -31.43 -0.09 13.79
N ALA A 53 -31.05 -0.93 12.82
CA ALA A 53 -31.96 -1.92 12.22
C ALA A 53 -32.51 -2.94 13.23
N LYS A 54 -31.75 -3.23 14.30
CA LYS A 54 -32.17 -4.14 15.37
C LYS A 54 -32.90 -3.44 16.53
N GLY A 55 -33.11 -2.12 16.45
CA GLY A 55 -33.67 -1.33 17.56
C GLY A 55 -32.78 -1.30 18.81
N ALA A 56 -31.51 -1.71 18.69
CA ALA A 56 -30.54 -1.80 19.79
C ALA A 56 -29.66 -0.55 19.88
N TRP A 57 -30.03 0.53 19.19
CA TRP A 57 -29.25 1.76 19.18
C TRP A 57 -29.41 2.52 20.50
N SER A 58 -28.28 2.82 21.12
CA SER A 58 -28.17 3.61 22.33
C SER A 58 -26.87 4.41 22.33
N VAL A 59 -26.77 5.43 23.18
CA VAL A 59 -25.53 6.20 23.37
C VAL A 59 -24.37 5.30 23.81
N GLY A 60 -24.64 4.31 24.67
CA GLY A 60 -23.65 3.33 25.11
C GLY A 60 -23.16 2.44 23.97
N SER A 61 -24.06 1.91 23.14
CA SER A 61 -23.67 1.11 21.98
C SER A 61 -22.92 1.94 20.94
N PHE A 62 -23.31 3.21 20.73
CA PHE A 62 -22.57 4.12 19.85
C PHE A 62 -21.13 4.30 20.34
N GLY A 63 -20.93 4.61 21.63
CA GLY A 63 -19.58 4.74 22.22
C GLY A 63 -18.74 3.47 22.05
N GLY A 64 -19.34 2.29 22.23
CA GLY A 64 -18.68 1.00 21.97
C GLY A 64 -18.26 0.83 20.51
N THR A 65 -19.11 1.22 19.55
CA THR A 65 -18.75 1.16 18.12
C THR A 65 -17.65 2.15 17.73
N VAL A 66 -17.64 3.35 18.31
CA VAL A 66 -16.56 4.34 18.10
C VAL A 66 -15.23 3.80 18.59
N PHE A 67 -15.19 3.25 19.81
CA PHE A 67 -13.97 2.65 20.34
C PHE A 67 -13.50 1.45 19.51
N GLY A 68 -14.43 0.58 19.08
CA GLY A 68 -14.14 -0.54 18.19
C GLY A 68 -13.57 -0.10 16.83
N ALA A 69 -14.15 0.93 16.22
CA ALA A 69 -13.68 1.51 14.96
C ALA A 69 -12.29 2.13 15.09
N LEU A 70 -12.04 2.87 16.18
CA LEU A 70 -10.73 3.46 16.45
C LEU A 70 -9.67 2.38 16.66
N ARG A 71 -9.97 1.36 17.46
CA ARG A 71 -9.08 0.21 17.68
C ARG A 71 -8.76 -0.50 16.37
N LEU A 72 -9.77 -0.74 15.52
CA LEU A 72 -9.54 -1.35 14.21
C LEU A 72 -8.64 -0.47 13.33
N ALA A 73 -8.91 0.83 13.26
CA ALA A 73 -8.10 1.77 12.47
C ALA A 73 -6.63 1.77 12.95
N MET A 74 -6.40 1.79 14.26
CA MET A 74 -5.04 1.70 14.83
C MET A 74 -4.33 0.40 14.45
N LEU A 75 -5.02 -0.74 14.52
CA LEU A 75 -4.44 -2.04 14.14
C LEU A 75 -4.13 -2.11 12.64
N VAL A 76 -5.07 -1.68 11.79
CA VAL A 76 -4.87 -1.62 10.33
C VAL A 76 -3.71 -0.70 9.99
N PHE A 77 -3.61 0.46 10.66
CA PHE A 77 -2.49 1.38 10.49
C PHE A 77 -1.16 0.74 10.90
N LEU A 78 -1.06 0.17 12.10
CA LEU A 78 0.18 -0.39 12.62
C LEU A 78 0.68 -1.56 11.76
N ILE A 79 -0.22 -2.49 11.43
CA ILE A 79 0.10 -3.64 10.57
C ILE A 79 0.46 -3.16 9.16
N GLY A 80 -0.35 -2.25 8.59
CA GLY A 80 -0.12 -1.71 7.25
C GLY A 80 1.18 -0.91 7.14
N PHE A 81 1.51 -0.13 8.17
CA PHE A 81 2.75 0.63 8.25
C PHE A 81 3.96 -0.30 8.37
N GLY A 82 3.90 -1.28 9.28
CA GLY A 82 4.93 -2.31 9.41
C GLY A 82 5.16 -3.07 8.10
N ALA A 83 4.07 -3.46 7.41
CA ALA A 83 4.13 -4.11 6.11
C ALA A 83 4.74 -3.22 5.02
N ALA A 84 4.40 -1.93 4.99
CA ALA A 84 4.95 -0.98 4.03
C ALA A 84 6.46 -0.81 4.21
N VAL A 85 6.95 -0.72 5.45
CA VAL A 85 8.39 -0.61 5.74
C VAL A 85 9.12 -1.92 5.44
N ALA A 86 8.61 -3.05 5.94
CA ALA A 86 9.30 -4.34 5.86
C ALA A 86 9.25 -4.97 4.47
N VAL A 87 8.16 -4.79 3.73
CA VAL A 87 7.92 -5.46 2.43
C VAL A 87 7.68 -4.46 1.32
N GLY A 88 6.87 -3.42 1.56
CA GLY A 88 6.47 -2.45 0.54
C GLY A 88 7.65 -1.72 -0.10
N VAL A 89 8.52 -1.09 0.71
CA VAL A 89 9.68 -0.33 0.21
C VAL A 89 10.68 -1.23 -0.52
N PRO A 90 11.13 -2.38 0.04
CA PRO A 90 12.00 -3.30 -0.69
C PRO A 90 11.40 -3.79 -2.00
N LEU A 91 10.10 -4.11 -2.00
CA LEU A 91 9.38 -4.54 -3.20
C LEU A 91 9.31 -3.44 -4.25
N PHE A 92 9.04 -2.19 -3.84
CA PHE A 92 9.03 -1.06 -4.76
C PHE A 92 10.39 -0.88 -5.43
N GLN A 93 11.48 -0.87 -4.64
CA GLN A 93 12.83 -0.74 -5.18
C GLN A 93 13.17 -1.88 -6.14
N PHE A 94 12.77 -3.11 -5.82
CA PHE A 94 12.98 -4.26 -6.68
C PHE A 94 12.21 -4.14 -8.00
N LEU A 95 10.91 -3.80 -7.93
CA LEU A 95 10.06 -3.63 -9.11
C LEU A 95 10.52 -2.45 -9.98
N GLU A 96 11.04 -1.38 -9.37
CA GLU A 96 11.60 -0.25 -10.10
C GLU A 96 12.85 -0.64 -10.90
N ARG A 97 13.74 -1.49 -10.33
CA ARG A 97 14.91 -2.01 -11.05
C ARG A 97 14.52 -2.79 -12.31
N ILE A 98 13.47 -3.60 -12.23
CA ILE A 98 12.96 -4.37 -13.38
C ILE A 98 11.93 -3.60 -14.21
N ARG A 99 11.75 -2.29 -13.96
CA ARG A 99 10.80 -1.38 -14.63
C ARG A 99 9.34 -1.89 -14.62
N MET A 100 8.97 -2.68 -13.62
CA MET A 100 7.64 -3.28 -13.51
C MET A 100 6.67 -2.37 -12.76
N ARG A 101 6.01 -1.47 -13.50
CA ARG A 101 5.10 -0.42 -12.99
C ARG A 101 3.63 -0.86 -13.01
N ARG A 102 3.31 -1.98 -12.35
CA ARG A 102 1.94 -2.52 -12.29
C ARG A 102 1.42 -2.57 -10.85
N ALA A 103 0.10 -2.55 -10.69
CA ALA A 103 -0.57 -2.57 -9.38
C ALA A 103 -0.62 -3.96 -8.74
N TRP A 104 -0.71 -5.02 -9.55
CA TRP A 104 -0.94 -6.38 -9.07
C TRP A 104 0.18 -6.94 -8.16
N PRO A 105 1.48 -6.61 -8.31
CA PRO A 105 2.50 -7.12 -7.39
C PRO A 105 2.30 -6.59 -5.96
N TYR A 106 1.86 -5.34 -5.82
CA TYR A 106 1.53 -4.75 -4.53
C TYR A 106 0.29 -5.37 -3.91
N ALA A 107 -0.73 -5.68 -4.73
CA ALA A 107 -1.90 -6.42 -4.27
C ALA A 107 -1.53 -7.83 -3.79
N LEU A 108 -0.67 -8.54 -4.52
CA LEU A 108 -0.22 -9.87 -4.16
C LEU A 108 0.64 -9.87 -2.89
N ALA A 109 1.52 -8.88 -2.74
CA ALA A 109 2.27 -8.67 -1.51
C ALA A 109 1.37 -8.33 -0.31
N ALA A 110 0.36 -7.48 -0.52
CA ALA A 110 -0.62 -7.17 0.53
C ALA A 110 -1.38 -8.43 0.97
N LEU A 111 -1.82 -9.26 0.01
CA LEU A 111 -2.47 -10.55 0.30
C LEU A 111 -1.54 -11.49 1.05
N ALA A 112 -0.27 -11.62 0.65
CA ALA A 112 0.70 -12.48 1.30
C ALA A 112 0.98 -12.03 2.74
N VAL A 113 1.15 -10.73 2.97
CA VAL A 113 1.36 -10.17 4.32
C VAL A 113 0.12 -10.39 5.19
N GLN A 114 -1.09 -10.17 4.66
CA GLN A 114 -2.31 -10.43 5.42
C GLN A 114 -2.51 -11.91 5.72
N TYR A 115 -2.23 -12.78 4.77
CA TYR A 115 -2.28 -14.22 4.95
C TYR A 115 -1.34 -14.65 6.08
N GLY A 116 -0.08 -14.18 6.04
CA GLY A 116 0.92 -14.48 7.07
C GLY A 116 0.54 -13.91 8.43
N ALA A 117 0.09 -12.65 8.49
CA ALA A 117 -0.34 -12.02 9.73
C ALA A 117 -1.54 -12.75 10.36
N LEU A 118 -2.52 -13.15 9.54
CA LEU A 118 -3.68 -13.89 10.03
C LEU A 118 -3.27 -15.27 10.55
N TRP A 119 -2.39 -15.98 9.82
CA TRP A 119 -1.88 -17.27 10.24
C TRP A 119 -1.10 -17.20 11.57
N ILE A 120 -0.27 -16.18 11.75
CA ILE A 120 0.49 -15.97 13.00
C ILE A 120 -0.46 -15.71 14.18
N VAL A 121 -1.50 -14.89 13.97
CA VAL A 121 -2.42 -14.49 15.04
C VAL A 121 -3.40 -15.62 15.41
N THR A 122 -3.90 -16.37 14.44
CA THR A 122 -4.92 -17.41 14.68
C THR A 122 -4.33 -18.82 14.83
N GLY A 123 -3.08 -19.03 14.42
CA GLY A 123 -2.45 -20.35 14.34
C GLY A 123 -3.06 -21.27 13.27
N ARG A 124 -4.02 -20.77 12.46
CA ARG A 124 -4.77 -21.54 11.47
C ARG A 124 -4.56 -21.02 10.07
N GLN A 125 -4.60 -21.91 9.08
CA GLN A 125 -4.50 -21.52 7.68
C GLN A 125 -5.81 -20.83 7.23
N PRO A 126 -5.75 -19.58 6.74
CA PRO A 126 -6.92 -18.79 6.33
C PRO A 126 -7.83 -19.44 5.28
N LEU A 127 -7.28 -20.34 4.44
CA LEU A 127 -7.98 -20.95 3.31
C LEU A 127 -8.98 -22.05 3.70
N GLY A 128 -8.98 -22.48 4.97
CA GLY A 128 -9.91 -23.49 5.49
C GLY A 128 -11.15 -22.93 6.20
N GLU A 129 -11.28 -21.61 6.32
CA GLU A 129 -12.30 -20.93 7.14
C GLU A 129 -13.46 -20.34 6.30
N PRO A 130 -14.65 -20.10 6.90
CA PRO A 130 -15.89 -19.69 6.21
C PRO A 130 -15.74 -18.47 5.29
N PRO A 131 -16.70 -18.22 4.38
CA PRO A 131 -16.60 -17.15 3.39
C PRO A 131 -16.30 -15.76 3.98
N ALA A 132 -16.67 -15.48 5.23
CA ALA A 132 -16.37 -14.20 5.89
C ALA A 132 -14.85 -13.88 5.98
N THR A 133 -13.95 -14.85 5.81
CA THR A 133 -12.51 -14.63 5.86
C THR A 133 -12.01 -13.64 4.80
N PHE A 134 -12.73 -13.47 3.68
CA PHE A 134 -12.38 -12.46 2.66
C PHE A 134 -12.37 -11.03 3.22
N LEU A 135 -13.18 -10.74 4.24
CA LEU A 135 -13.29 -9.41 4.84
C LEU A 135 -12.00 -8.99 5.55
N PHE A 136 -11.19 -9.95 6.01
CA PHE A 136 -9.87 -9.64 6.57
C PHE A 136 -8.86 -9.18 5.51
N PHE A 137 -9.08 -9.54 4.24
CA PHE A 137 -8.21 -9.13 3.14
C PHE A 137 -8.59 -7.76 2.54
N ALA A 138 -9.82 -7.31 2.78
CA ALA A 138 -10.35 -6.08 2.21
C ALA A 138 -9.50 -4.83 2.54
N PRO A 139 -9.03 -4.60 3.78
CA PRO A 139 -8.19 -3.44 4.09
C PRO A 139 -6.86 -3.44 3.32
N GLY A 140 -6.27 -4.61 3.09
CA GLY A 140 -4.95 -4.72 2.47
C GLY A 140 -5.04 -4.46 0.97
N LEU A 141 -6.05 -5.04 0.33
CA LEU A 141 -6.39 -4.76 -1.06
C LEU A 141 -6.77 -3.30 -1.28
N LEU A 142 -7.53 -2.70 -0.36
CA LEU A 142 -7.88 -1.28 -0.42
C LEU A 142 -6.63 -0.40 -0.36
N ILE A 143 -5.71 -0.66 0.57
CA ILE A 143 -4.45 0.08 0.70
C ILE A 143 -3.59 -0.08 -0.56
N ALA A 144 -3.43 -1.31 -1.06
CA ALA A 144 -2.68 -1.57 -2.29
C ALA A 144 -3.27 -0.85 -3.50
N TRP A 145 -4.60 -0.83 -3.62
CA TRP A 145 -5.30 -0.10 -4.67
C TRP A 145 -5.13 1.41 -4.55
N LEU A 146 -5.28 1.98 -3.35
CA LEU A 146 -5.07 3.40 -3.07
C LEU A 146 -3.64 3.83 -3.43
N PHE A 147 -2.65 3.04 -3.02
CA PHE A 147 -1.25 3.26 -3.37
C PHE A 147 -1.06 3.24 -4.90
N ALA A 148 -1.54 2.18 -5.57
CA ALA A 148 -1.41 2.04 -7.01
C ALA A 148 -2.04 3.22 -7.77
N ARG A 149 -3.21 3.70 -7.31
CA ARG A 149 -3.87 4.88 -7.89
C ARG A 149 -3.02 6.14 -7.71
N ARG A 150 -2.40 6.29 -6.55
CA ARG A 150 -1.60 7.46 -6.18
C ARG A 150 -0.24 7.52 -6.86
N ILE A 151 0.43 6.39 -7.05
CA ILE A 151 1.76 6.33 -7.67
C ILE A 151 1.70 6.32 -9.20
N ARG A 152 0.55 6.00 -9.79
CA ARG A 152 0.36 5.95 -11.26
C ARG A 152 0.80 7.21 -12.02
N PRO A 153 0.54 8.44 -11.55
CA PRO A 153 1.04 9.64 -12.21
C PRO A 153 2.57 9.71 -12.23
N VAL A 154 3.23 9.29 -11.13
CA VAL A 154 4.69 9.23 -11.02
C VAL A 154 5.26 8.21 -12.00
N TRP A 155 4.66 7.02 -12.09
CA TRP A 155 5.04 6.01 -13.08
C TRP A 155 4.93 6.49 -14.52
N ARG A 156 3.85 7.20 -14.85
CA ARG A 156 3.66 7.80 -16.18
C ARG A 156 4.67 8.91 -16.47
N ALA A 157 4.99 9.74 -15.49
CA ALA A 157 6.00 10.78 -15.65
C ALA A 157 7.38 10.17 -15.90
N ALA A 158 7.75 9.14 -15.14
CA ALA A 158 9.01 8.42 -15.34
C ALA A 158 9.05 7.68 -16.69
N GLU A 159 7.94 7.10 -17.16
CA GLU A 159 7.86 6.47 -18.49
C GLU A 159 8.10 7.51 -19.61
N ARG A 160 7.51 8.71 -19.47
CA ARG A 160 7.72 9.79 -20.45
C ARG A 160 9.17 10.27 -20.47
N ALA A 161 9.79 10.45 -19.30
CA ALA A 161 11.19 10.87 -19.19
C ALA A 161 12.12 9.86 -19.89
N GLU A 162 11.96 8.56 -19.60
CA GLU A 162 12.76 7.48 -20.23
C GLU A 162 12.55 7.42 -21.75
N SER A 163 11.33 7.65 -22.24
CA SER A 163 11.04 7.67 -23.67
C SER A 163 11.64 8.87 -24.41
N ALA A 164 11.71 10.04 -23.75
CA ALA A 164 12.30 11.24 -24.32
C ALA A 164 13.83 11.11 -24.44
N GLU A 165 14.47 10.52 -23.44
CA GLU A 165 15.91 10.23 -23.42
C GLU A 165 16.28 9.19 -24.50
N SER A 166 15.49 8.11 -24.63
CA SER A 166 15.69 7.10 -25.68
C SER A 166 15.52 7.68 -27.10
N GLY A 167 14.56 8.60 -27.29
CA GLY A 167 14.34 9.27 -28.58
C GLY A 167 15.42 10.31 -28.94
N ALA A 168 16.08 10.93 -27.95
CA ALA A 168 17.18 11.85 -28.17
C ALA A 168 18.45 11.13 -28.67
N ILE A 169 18.72 9.92 -28.16
CA ILE A 169 19.87 9.11 -28.57
C ILE A 169 19.75 8.66 -30.04
N VAL A 170 18.53 8.34 -30.50
CA VAL A 170 18.27 7.92 -31.89
C VAL A 170 18.45 9.07 -32.89
N ARG A 171 18.29 10.34 -32.48
CA ARG A 171 18.46 11.50 -33.37
C ARG A 171 19.91 11.96 -33.52
N LEU A 172 20.81 11.45 -32.69
CA LEU A 172 22.24 11.81 -32.69
C LEU A 172 23.12 10.76 -33.39
N GLN A 173 22.52 9.66 -33.88
CA GLN A 173 23.17 8.65 -34.73
C GLN A 173 22.79 8.89 -36.20
#